data_AF-A0A6P0YE86-F1
#
_entry.id   AF-A0A6P0YE86-F1
#
_cell.length_a   1.000
_cell.length_b   1.000
_cell.length_c   1.000
_cell.angle_alpha   90.00
_cell.angle_beta   90.00
_cell.angle_gamma   90.00
#
_symmetry.space_group_name_H-M   'P 1'
#
loop_
_entity.id
_entity.type
_entity.pdbx_description
1 polymer ?
#
loop_
_entity_poly.entity_id
_entity_poly.type
_entity_poly.pdbx_seq_one_letter_code
_entity_poly.pdbx_strand_id
1 'polypeptide(L)'
;MEDYISANFNDYTINKIQQAVAFTLGGSDWLTRKQLFEGLKFSDISVSTSQLYKDIELLRECSHVSGFNYFKGDRGFDKSTVVIIVAFRWLARNRSRGQAIIHLSEVIKLLEVKKTDANRQYCNHTTVEVKAKPVTI
;
A
#
# COMPACT_ATOMS: atom_id res chain seq x y z
N MET A 1 -30.54 3.67 11.28
CA MET A 1 -29.43 3.96 12.21
C MET A 1 -28.23 3.14 11.77
N GLU A 2 -27.66 3.52 10.63
CA GLU A 2 -26.42 2.96 10.08
C GLU A 2 -25.80 4.08 9.23
N ASP A 3 -25.48 5.21 9.87
CA ASP A 3 -24.53 6.15 9.28
C ASP A 3 -23.15 5.56 9.52
N TYR A 4 -22.80 4.58 8.69
CA TYR A 4 -21.46 4.06 8.57
C TYR A 4 -20.57 5.25 8.26
N ILE A 5 -19.71 5.57 9.22
CA ILE A 5 -18.60 6.51 9.09
C ILE A 5 -17.72 5.95 7.97
N SER A 6 -18.05 6.27 6.72
CA SER A 6 -17.04 6.37 5.67
C SER A 6 -16.15 7.49 6.15
N ALA A 7 -15.02 7.12 6.74
CA ALA A 7 -13.94 8.08 6.86
C ALA A 7 -13.55 8.37 5.42
N ASN A 8 -14.09 9.45 4.86
CA ASN A 8 -13.86 9.81 3.49
C ASN A 8 -12.36 10.13 3.34
N PHE A 9 -11.56 9.11 3.03
CA PHE A 9 -10.14 9.24 2.80
C PHE A 9 -10.00 9.98 1.49
N ASN A 10 -9.69 11.27 1.61
CA ASN A 10 -9.51 12.10 0.42
C ASN A 10 -8.39 11.54 -0.46
N ASP A 11 -8.44 11.88 -1.75
CA ASP A 11 -7.47 11.42 -2.74
C ASP A 11 -6.03 11.72 -2.32
N TYR A 12 -5.81 12.85 -1.65
CA TYR A 12 -4.53 13.24 -1.11
C TYR A 12 -3.96 12.19 -0.14
N THR A 13 -4.76 11.71 0.81
CA THR A 13 -4.33 10.70 1.79
C THR A 13 -3.93 9.40 1.10
N ILE A 14 -4.79 8.90 0.20
CA ILE A 14 -4.50 7.67 -0.53
C ILE A 14 -3.25 7.83 -1.40
N ASN A 15 -3.09 8.96 -2.09
CA ASN A 15 -1.90 9.23 -2.90
C ASN A 15 -0.61 9.27 -2.06
N LYS A 16 -0.66 9.83 -0.84
CA LYS A 16 0.49 9.85 0.06
C LYS A 16 0.87 8.46 0.56
N ILE A 17 -0.12 7.61 0.86
CA ILE A 17 0.12 6.22 1.23
C ILE A 17 0.71 5.45 0.04
N GLN A 18 0.21 5.67 -1.18
CA GLN A 18 0.76 5.06 -2.40
C GLN A 18 2.23 5.46 -2.63
N GLN A 19 2.58 6.73 -2.44
CA GLN A 19 3.96 7.21 -2.54
C GLN A 19 4.85 6.49 -1.51
N ALA A 20 4.42 6.42 -0.25
CA ALA A 20 5.16 5.72 0.81
C ALA A 20 5.33 4.22 0.50
N VAL A 21 4.31 3.58 -0.06
CA VAL A 21 4.38 2.18 -0.51
C VAL A 21 5.41 2.04 -1.65
N ALA A 22 5.36 2.92 -2.65
CA ALA A 22 6.28 2.88 -3.78
C ALA A 22 7.74 3.08 -3.35
N PHE A 23 8.00 4.04 -2.44
CA PHE A 23 9.33 4.26 -1.87
C PHE A 23 9.81 3.08 -1.04
N THR A 24 8.92 2.49 -0.24
CA THR A 24 9.27 1.35 0.62
C THR A 24 9.57 0.09 -0.20
N LEU A 25 8.79 -0.19 -1.25
CA LEU A 25 8.97 -1.37 -2.09
C LEU A 25 10.14 -1.21 -3.06
N GLY A 26 10.37 -0.01 -3.60
CA GLY A 26 11.42 0.23 -4.61
C GLY A 26 11.30 -0.67 -5.84
N GLY A 27 10.08 -1.11 -6.19
CA GLY A 27 9.83 -2.07 -7.28
C GLY A 27 9.99 -3.55 -6.91
N SER A 28 10.35 -3.87 -5.68
CA SER A 28 10.47 -5.25 -5.21
C SER A 28 9.11 -5.82 -4.80
N ASP A 29 8.85 -7.09 -5.11
CA ASP A 29 7.63 -7.79 -4.65
C ASP A 29 7.83 -8.47 -3.28
N TRP A 30 9.07 -8.46 -2.77
CA TRP A 30 9.45 -9.04 -1.49
C TRP A 30 10.51 -8.19 -0.79
N LEU A 31 10.35 -7.98 0.52
CA LEU A 31 11.32 -7.26 1.34
C LEU A 31 11.76 -8.10 2.55
N THR A 32 13.06 -8.14 2.82
CA THR A 32 13.57 -8.57 4.13
C THR A 32 13.14 -7.56 5.20
N ARG A 33 13.23 -7.97 6.47
CA ARG A 33 12.93 -7.06 7.60
C ARG A 33 13.80 -5.80 7.56
N LYS A 34 15.09 -5.94 7.28
CA LYS A 34 16.03 -4.80 7.16
C LYS A 34 15.59 -3.83 6.06
N GLN A 35 15.26 -4.35 4.88
CA GLN A 35 14.80 -3.51 3.76
C GLN A 35 13.47 -2.81 4.07
N LEU A 36 12.55 -3.47 4.75
CA LEU A 36 11.31 -2.83 5.21
C LEU A 36 11.60 -1.66 6.16
N PHE A 37 12.51 -1.84 7.12
CA PHE A 37 12.91 -0.75 8.03
C PHE A 37 13.52 0.45 7.30
N GLU A 38 14.42 0.17 6.36
CA GLU A 38 15.04 1.22 5.54
C GLU A 38 13.98 1.94 4.72
N GLY A 39 13.09 1.21 4.04
CA GLY A 39 12.00 1.76 3.25
C GLY A 39 11.00 2.61 4.04
N LEU A 40 10.63 2.17 5.25
CA LEU A 40 9.80 2.96 6.17
C LEU A 40 10.49 4.26 6.59
N LYS A 41 11.80 4.23 6.86
CA LYS A 41 12.59 5.43 7.19
C LYS A 41 12.63 6.41 6.02
N PHE A 42 12.86 5.91 4.80
CA PHE A 42 12.85 6.74 3.58
C PHE A 42 11.47 7.34 3.29
N SER A 43 10.40 6.67 3.70
CA SER A 43 9.02 7.13 3.52
C SER A 43 8.55 8.09 4.62
N ASP A 44 9.46 8.57 5.49
CA ASP A 44 9.17 9.37 6.69
C ASP A 44 8.21 8.66 7.67
N ILE A 45 8.10 7.33 7.62
CA ILE A 45 7.31 6.52 8.55
C ILE A 45 8.26 5.84 9.55
N SER A 46 9.19 6.62 10.10
CA SER A 46 10.19 6.12 11.03
C SER A 46 9.50 5.45 12.24
N VAL A 47 9.92 4.23 12.55
CA VAL A 47 9.38 3.43 13.64
C VAL A 47 10.50 2.62 14.27
N SER A 48 10.50 2.51 15.60
CA SER A 48 11.46 1.68 16.30
C SER A 48 11.21 0.21 16.01
N THR A 49 12.26 -0.61 16.09
CA THR A 49 12.15 -2.05 15.85
C THR A 49 11.11 -2.72 16.73
N SER A 50 11.12 -2.39 18.03
CA SER A 50 10.13 -2.91 18.99
C SER A 50 8.70 -2.51 18.62
N GLN A 51 8.48 -1.27 18.18
CA GLN A 51 7.14 -0.81 17.81
C GLN A 51 6.65 -1.49 16.53
N LEU A 52 7.52 -1.71 15.53
CA LEU A 52 7.12 -2.44 14.32
C LEU A 52 6.72 -3.89 14.64
N TYR A 53 7.44 -4.57 15.55
CA TYR A 53 7.05 -5.92 15.98
C TYR A 53 5.68 -5.93 16.65
N LYS A 54 5.41 -5.00 17.57
CA LYS A 54 4.09 -4.86 18.21
C LYS A 54 2.99 -4.57 17.20
N ASP A 55 3.30 -3.82 16.16
CA ASP A 55 2.33 -3.51 15.10
C ASP A 55 2.07 -4.72 14.20
N ILE A 56 3.09 -5.53 13.89
CA ILE A 56 2.94 -6.79 13.14
C ILE A 56 2.11 -7.80 13.95
N GLU A 57 2.37 -7.93 15.25
CA GLU A 57 1.58 -8.80 16.14
C GLU A 57 0.12 -8.36 16.20
N LEU A 58 -0.11 -7.06 16.39
CA LEU A 58 -1.45 -6.48 16.38
C LEU A 58 -2.18 -6.74 15.05
N LEU A 59 -1.51 -6.52 13.91
CA LEU A 59 -2.09 -6.76 12.59
C LEU A 59 -2.40 -8.24 12.35
N ARG A 60 -1.61 -9.15 12.92
CA ARG A 60 -1.86 -10.60 12.87
C ARG A 60 -3.10 -11.01 13.67
N GLU A 61 -3.36 -10.32 14.78
CA GLU A 61 -4.54 -10.56 15.63
C GLU A 61 -5.82 -9.97 15.01
N CYS A 62 -5.68 -8.99 14.12
CA CYS A 62 -6.79 -8.35 13.41
C CYS A 62 -7.27 -9.22 12.23
N SER A 63 -8.30 -10.05 12.46
CA SER A 63 -8.86 -10.96 11.45
C SER A 63 -9.55 -10.27 10.27
N HIS A 64 -9.82 -8.96 10.34
CA HIS A 64 -10.50 -8.20 9.29
C HIS A 64 -9.58 -7.71 8.16
N VAL A 65 -8.25 -7.85 8.30
CA VAL A 65 -7.29 -7.39 7.30
C VAL A 65 -6.91 -8.55 6.36
N SER A 66 -7.60 -8.66 5.24
CA SER A 66 -7.31 -9.65 4.21
C SER A 66 -5.93 -9.42 3.57
N GLY A 67 -5.18 -10.50 3.31
CA GLY A 67 -3.90 -10.43 2.58
C GLY A 67 -2.67 -10.14 3.44
N PHE A 68 -2.81 -10.09 4.77
CA PHE A 68 -1.67 -10.02 5.69
C PHE A 68 -1.04 -11.40 5.86
N ASN A 69 0.03 -11.68 5.12
CA ASN A 69 0.76 -12.94 5.17
C ASN A 69 2.10 -12.74 5.89
N TYR A 70 2.10 -13.00 7.19
CA TYR A 70 3.34 -13.05 7.95
C TYR A 70 3.96 -14.45 7.93
N PHE A 71 5.11 -14.61 7.28
CA PHE A 71 5.85 -15.86 7.30
C PHE A 71 6.71 -15.96 8.57
N LYS A 72 6.53 -17.04 9.36
CA LYS A 72 7.42 -17.36 10.49
C LYS A 72 8.86 -17.60 9.99
N GLY A 73 9.82 -17.15 10.81
CA GLY A 73 11.25 -17.16 10.45
C GLY A 73 11.58 -15.97 9.56
N ASP A 74 12.87 -15.65 9.41
CA ASP A 74 13.37 -14.42 8.78
C ASP A 74 13.13 -14.30 7.26
N ARG A 75 12.05 -14.93 6.74
CA ARG A 75 11.79 -15.05 5.32
C ARG A 75 11.51 -13.70 4.67
N GLY A 76 10.97 -12.72 5.41
CA GLY A 76 10.62 -11.39 4.90
C GLY A 76 9.12 -11.18 4.76
N PHE A 77 8.74 -10.16 3.98
CA PHE A 77 7.39 -9.68 3.79
C PHE A 77 7.07 -9.62 2.30
N ASP A 78 5.92 -10.20 1.91
CA ASP A 78 5.40 -9.99 0.56
C ASP A 78 4.88 -8.57 0.37
N LYS A 79 4.71 -8.20 -0.90
CA LYS A 79 4.18 -6.90 -1.30
C LYS A 79 2.88 -6.52 -0.57
N SER A 80 1.94 -7.46 -0.46
CA SER A 80 0.65 -7.20 0.19
C SER A 80 0.84 -6.85 1.67
N THR A 81 1.68 -7.60 2.37
CA THR A 81 2.02 -7.37 3.78
C THR A 81 2.75 -6.05 3.96
N VAL A 82 3.67 -5.70 3.05
CA VAL A 82 4.35 -4.39 3.06
C VAL A 82 3.34 -3.25 2.88
N VAL A 83 2.41 -3.35 1.92
CA VAL A 83 1.36 -2.35 1.70
C VAL A 83 0.55 -2.15 2.98
N ILE A 84 0.14 -3.24 3.63
CA ILE A 84 -0.64 -3.21 4.86
C ILE A 84 0.15 -2.53 6.00
N ILE A 85 1.41 -2.89 6.20
CA ILE A 85 2.27 -2.30 7.23
C ILE A 85 2.46 -0.80 6.98
N VAL A 86 2.76 -0.40 5.75
CA VAL A 86 2.97 1.01 5.39
C VAL A 86 1.69 1.81 5.59
N ALA A 87 0.54 1.33 5.11
CA ALA A 87 -0.75 1.99 5.28
C ALA A 87 -1.12 2.13 6.77
N PHE A 88 -0.99 1.04 7.54
CA PHE A 88 -1.25 1.05 8.98
C PHE A 88 -0.36 2.06 9.70
N ARG A 89 0.95 2.06 9.44
CA ARG A 89 1.90 2.94 10.12
C ARG A 89 1.70 4.40 9.74
N TRP A 90 1.38 4.68 8.48
CA TRP A 90 1.04 6.03 8.04
C TRP A 90 -0.22 6.53 8.78
N LEU A 91 -1.27 5.71 8.86
CA LEU A 91 -2.48 6.05 9.61
C LEU A 91 -2.20 6.22 11.10
N ALA A 92 -1.41 5.33 11.69
CA ALA A 92 -1.08 5.37 13.12
C ALA A 92 -0.33 6.64 13.50
N ARG A 93 0.54 7.15 12.61
CA ARG A 93 1.24 8.43 12.77
C ARG A 93 0.29 9.63 12.73
N ASN A 94 -0.72 9.59 11.87
CA ASN A 94 -1.58 10.76 11.60
C ASN A 94 -2.90 10.78 12.38
N ARG A 95 -3.40 9.63 12.84
CA ARG A 95 -4.74 9.47 13.45
C ARG A 95 -4.79 8.63 14.73
N SER A 96 -3.65 8.11 15.21
CA SER A 96 -3.49 7.10 16.28
C SER A 96 -3.63 5.64 15.83
N ARG A 97 -3.06 4.71 16.63
CA ARG A 97 -3.08 3.26 16.35
C ARG A 97 -4.49 2.67 16.34
N GLY A 98 -5.39 3.12 17.22
CA GLY A 98 -6.76 2.61 17.27
C GLY A 98 -7.55 2.97 16.01
N GLN A 99 -7.48 4.23 15.58
CA GLN A 99 -8.10 4.68 14.34
C GLN A 99 -7.49 4.00 13.10
N ALA A 100 -6.18 3.73 13.13
CA ALA A 100 -5.53 2.99 12.06
C ALA A 100 -6.12 1.59 11.87
N ILE A 101 -6.37 0.83 12.94
CA ILE A 101 -6.99 -0.51 12.85
C ILE A 101 -8.39 -0.44 12.26
N ILE A 102 -9.21 0.51 12.73
CA ILE A 102 -10.62 0.66 12.30
C ILE A 102 -10.69 0.94 10.79
N HIS A 103 -9.81 1.81 10.30
CA HIS A 103 -9.88 2.29 8.92
C HIS A 103 -9.00 1.54 7.92
N LEU A 104 -8.13 0.63 8.39
CA LEU A 104 -7.16 -0.04 7.53
C LEU A 104 -7.81 -0.76 6.35
N SER A 105 -8.92 -1.48 6.59
CA SER A 105 -9.61 -2.25 5.54
C SER A 105 -10.19 -1.36 4.44
N GLU A 106 -10.71 -0.18 4.81
CA GLU A 106 -11.22 0.81 3.85
C GLU A 106 -10.07 1.37 2.99
N VAL A 107 -8.94 1.72 3.62
CA VAL A 107 -7.76 2.22 2.91
C VAL A 107 -7.17 1.19 1.95
N ILE A 108 -7.06 -0.08 2.35
CA ILE A 108 -6.57 -1.14 1.46
C ILE A 108 -7.45 -1.28 0.22
N LYS A 109 -8.79 -1.28 0.37
CA LYS A 109 -9.73 -1.31 -0.77
C LYS A 109 -9.52 -0.12 -1.70
N LEU A 110 -9.38 1.09 -1.15
CA LEU A 110 -9.14 2.31 -1.95
C LEU A 110 -7.80 2.25 -2.72
N LEU A 111 -6.77 1.66 -2.13
CA LEU A 111 -5.48 1.46 -2.81
C LEU A 111 -5.58 0.50 -4.00
N GLU A 112 -6.39 -0.56 -3.88
CA GLU A 112 -6.65 -1.52 -4.96
C GLU A 112 -7.46 -0.93 -6.12
N VAL A 113 -8.50 -0.14 -5.80
CA VAL A 113 -9.32 0.54 -6.80
C VAL A 113 -8.47 1.49 -7.64
N LYS A 114 -7.66 2.34 -7.01
CA LYS A 114 -6.80 3.30 -7.73
C LYS A 114 -5.74 2.63 -8.60
N LYS A 115 -5.23 1.46 -8.20
CA LYS A 115 -4.32 0.68 -9.05
C LYS A 115 -5.02 0.23 -10.34
N THR A 116 -6.29 -0.14 -10.23
CA THR A 116 -7.11 -0.58 -11.36
C THR A 116 -7.44 0.58 -12.30
N ASP A 117 -7.73 1.77 -11.78
CA ASP A 117 -8.01 2.96 -12.58
C ASP A 117 -6.77 3.47 -13.34
N ALA A 118 -5.60 3.47 -12.68
CA ALA A 118 -4.33 3.80 -13.33
C ALA A 118 -4.03 2.82 -14.47
N ASN A 119 -4.24 1.52 -14.26
CA ASN A 119 -4.07 0.52 -15.31
C ASN A 119 -5.07 0.70 -16.47
N ARG A 120 -6.32 1.04 -16.18
CA ARG A 120 -7.34 1.33 -17.21
C ARG A 120 -7.01 2.56 -18.05
N GLN A 121 -6.47 3.62 -17.46
CA GLN A 121 -6.05 4.81 -18.21
C GLN A 121 -4.86 4.54 -19.15
N TYR A 122 -3.93 3.67 -18.75
CA TYR A 122 -2.82 3.24 -19.60
C TYR A 122 -3.25 2.33 -20.75
N CYS A 123 -4.19 1.41 -20.51
CA CYS A 123 -4.74 0.57 -21.59
C CYS A 123 -5.53 1.35 -22.66
N ASN A 124 -5.97 2.58 -22.35
CA ASN A 124 -6.64 3.46 -23.32
C ASN A 124 -5.66 4.32 -24.16
N HIS A 125 -4.33 4.20 -23.98
CA HIS A 125 -3.31 4.98 -24.71
C HIS A 125 -2.53 4.17 -25.77
N THR A 126 -3.11 3.11 -26.33
CA THR A 126 -2.53 2.38 -27.48
C THR A 126 -3.72 1.87 -28.29
N THR A 127 -4.00 2.33 -29.52
CA THR A 127 -3.16 2.30 -30.72
C THR A 127 -3.66 3.37 -31.70
N VAL A 128 -2.87 4.40 -31.99
CA VAL A 128 -3.08 5.15 -33.25
C VAL A 128 -2.36 4.35 -34.32
N GLU A 129 -3.11 3.57 -35.10
CA GLU A 129 -2.58 2.90 -36.29
C GLU A 129 -2.15 3.97 -37.30
N VAL A 130 -0.85 4.29 -37.34
CA VAL A 130 -0.30 5.09 -38.42
C VAL A 130 -0.24 4.19 -39.65
N LYS A 131 -1.25 4.30 -40.52
CA LYS A 131 -1.23 3.67 -41.85
C LYS A 131 -0.05 4.24 -42.64
N ALA A 132 1.06 3.51 -42.67
CA ALA A 132 2.16 3.78 -43.59
C ALA A 132 1.64 3.54 -45.02
N LYS A 133 1.62 4.59 -45.85
CA LYS A 133 1.37 4.45 -47.29
C LYS A 133 2.65 3.91 -47.94
N PRO A 134 2.58 2.86 -48.78
CA PRO A 134 3.74 2.38 -49.50
C PRO A 134 4.17 3.44 -50.53
N VAL A 135 5.47 3.77 -50.52
CA VAL A 135 6.10 4.57 -51.57
C VAL A 135 6.39 3.63 -52.74
N THR A 136 5.77 3.87 -53.89
CA THR A 136 6.08 3.17 -55.14
C THR A 136 7.32 3.82 -55.76
N ILE A 137 8.36 3.02 -56.00
CA ILE A 137 9.55 3.40 -56.78
C ILE A 137 9.27 3.11 -58.24
#